data_AF-A0A2W7SRV0-F1
#
_entry.id   AF-A0A2W7SRV0-F1
#
_cell.length_a   1.000
_cell.length_b   1.000
_cell.length_c   1.000
_cell.angle_alpha   90.00
_cell.angle_beta   90.00
_cell.angle_gamma   90.00
#
_symmetry.space_group_name_H-M   'P 1'
#
loop_
_entity.id
_entity.type
_entity.pdbx_description
1 polymer ?
#
loop_
_entity_poly.entity_id
_entity_poly.type
_entity_poly.pdbx_seq_one_letter_code
_entity_poly.pdbx_strand_id
1 'polypeptide(L)'
;MTDYSKITTLGALKKSGYKSKSVKEEIRDNLIAKIQSKENPFSGIYGYEDTVIPDTERAILSRHNILFLGLRGQAKTRIARQMVELLDEYIPVVAGSEINDNPFHPISKYAKDQLAEYGDEMPITWLHRSERYGEKLATPDVSVADLIGDIDPIKAANLRLNFADERVIHYGIIPRSNRGIFVINEIPDLQARIQVSLFNILEEGDIQIRGFKLRMPLDILFVFTANPEDYTNRGSIVTPLKDRIQSQILTHYPKNIETALTITEQEATILPQQAEKVNVSDLIKRLIEQIAFEARNNEYVDKKSGVSARLTIAAFENAISSAERRAIIFKEKQTQVWISDLMGTIPAITGKIELVYEGEQEGPYQVALHLIDRAIRAQFVQYFPNPEALKKKKPVGKKSVEEKPEDNPYKAIIRWFDAGNHIDLMTDMQDSDKIAALYKVDGLYALVKKYFHYANEKENALLMEFVLHGLAGYSLISKKMLDGKIEFKDLMGSMMNLNAMNFDDDDELNEDDFN
;
A
#
# COMPACT_ATOMS: atom_id res chain seq x y z
N MET A 1 -16.66 25.71 24.54
CA MET A 1 -15.76 26.08 23.43
C MET A 1 -15.32 27.51 23.66
N THR A 2 -14.01 27.73 23.76
CA THR A 2 -13.44 29.08 23.87
C THR A 2 -13.69 29.80 22.55
N ASP A 3 -14.35 30.95 22.59
CA ASP A 3 -14.58 31.76 21.38
C ASP A 3 -13.24 32.43 21.00
N TYR A 4 -12.43 31.70 20.23
CA TYR A 4 -11.08 32.11 19.84
C TYR A 4 -11.05 33.49 19.16
N SER A 5 -12.15 33.90 18.52
CA SER A 5 -12.30 35.19 17.84
C SER A 5 -12.17 36.41 18.77
N LYS A 6 -12.40 36.23 20.08
CA LYS A 6 -12.37 37.31 21.07
C LYS A 6 -11.01 37.48 21.76
N ILE A 7 -10.10 36.53 21.59
CA ILE A 7 -8.78 36.55 22.23
C ILE A 7 -7.74 36.87 21.17
N THR A 8 -7.40 38.15 21.03
CA THR A 8 -6.49 38.67 20.00
C THR A 8 -5.20 39.27 20.56
N THR A 9 -5.05 39.34 21.89
CA THR A 9 -3.84 39.85 22.55
C THR A 9 -3.30 38.90 23.62
N LEU A 10 -2.01 39.03 23.95
CA LEU A 10 -1.36 38.26 25.01
C LEU A 10 -2.04 38.47 26.37
N GLY A 11 -2.44 39.70 26.70
CA GLY A 11 -3.12 40.04 27.94
C GLY A 11 -4.48 39.36 28.07
N ALA A 12 -5.25 39.32 26.97
CA ALA A 12 -6.50 38.56 26.92
C ALA A 12 -6.26 37.05 27.06
N LEU A 13 -5.19 36.53 26.44
CA LEU A 13 -4.81 35.12 26.53
C LEU A 13 -4.38 34.71 27.96
N LYS A 14 -3.67 35.60 28.68
CA LYS A 14 -3.36 35.41 30.11
C LYS A 14 -4.64 35.35 30.95
N LYS A 15 -5.58 36.28 30.70
CA LYS A 15 -6.85 36.36 31.45
C LYS A 15 -7.78 35.16 31.19
N SER A 16 -7.69 34.53 30.02
CA SER A 16 -8.48 33.33 29.72
C SER A 16 -7.99 32.08 30.47
N GLY A 17 -6.82 32.14 31.10
CA GLY A 17 -6.22 31.00 31.81
C GLY A 17 -5.62 29.94 30.89
N TYR A 18 -5.39 30.28 29.61
CA TYR A 18 -4.74 29.35 28.67
C TYR A 18 -3.37 28.94 29.17
N LYS A 19 -3.08 27.63 29.10
CA LYS A 19 -1.77 27.06 29.43
C LYS A 19 -1.16 26.45 28.18
N SER A 20 0.01 26.94 27.81
CA SER A 20 0.77 26.32 26.72
C SER A 20 1.26 24.94 27.14
N LYS A 21 1.12 23.98 26.23
CA LYS A 21 1.72 22.64 26.34
C LYS A 21 2.75 22.46 25.24
N SER A 22 3.68 21.54 25.44
CA SER A 22 4.51 21.04 24.34
C SER A 22 3.69 20.16 23.40
N VAL A 23 4.08 20.05 22.12
CA VAL A 23 3.41 19.17 21.13
C VAL A 23 3.32 17.74 21.64
N LYS A 24 4.39 17.26 22.27
CA LYS A 24 4.44 15.90 22.82
C LYS A 24 3.51 15.69 24.01
N GLU A 25 3.27 16.73 24.81
CA GLU A 25 2.29 16.68 25.91
C GLU A 25 0.85 16.75 25.40
N GLU A 26 0.61 17.65 24.46
CA GLU A 26 -0.67 17.83 23.79
C GLU A 26 -1.17 16.53 23.14
N ILE A 27 -0.36 15.95 22.24
CA ILE A 27 -0.71 14.69 21.56
C ILE A 27 -0.90 13.55 22.56
N ARG A 28 -0.08 13.50 23.62
CA ARG A 28 -0.23 12.50 24.69
C ARG A 28 -1.56 12.63 25.42
N ASP A 29 -1.92 13.83 25.85
CA ASP A 29 -3.17 14.07 26.60
C ASP A 29 -4.40 13.73 25.75
N ASN A 30 -4.38 14.14 24.48
CA ASN A 30 -5.46 13.86 23.53
C ASN A 30 -5.54 12.37 23.17
N LEU A 31 -4.41 11.67 23.05
CA LEU A 31 -4.40 10.23 22.89
C LEU A 31 -5.01 9.53 24.11
N ILE A 32 -4.64 9.93 25.34
CA ILE A 32 -5.20 9.36 26.57
C ILE A 32 -6.73 9.50 26.57
N ALA A 33 -7.24 10.68 26.20
CA ALA A 33 -8.68 10.93 26.11
C ALA A 33 -9.36 9.96 25.10
N LYS A 34 -8.78 9.79 23.89
CA LYS A 34 -9.32 8.86 22.88
C LYS A 34 -9.30 7.41 23.35
N ILE A 35 -8.20 6.96 23.98
CA ILE A 35 -8.11 5.60 24.53
C ILE A 35 -9.17 5.38 25.61
N GLN A 36 -9.38 6.36 26.50
CA GLN A 36 -10.41 6.28 27.55
C GLN A 36 -11.83 6.24 26.98
N SER A 37 -12.09 6.97 25.89
CA SER A 37 -13.38 6.95 25.18
C SER A 37 -13.54 5.75 24.23
N LYS A 38 -12.53 4.89 24.09
CA LYS A 38 -12.48 3.76 23.13
C LYS A 38 -12.65 4.20 21.67
N GLU A 39 -12.20 5.40 21.35
CA GLU A 39 -12.16 5.92 19.98
C GLU A 39 -10.84 5.53 19.30
N ASN A 40 -10.92 5.06 18.05
CA ASN A 40 -9.72 4.74 17.27
C ASN A 40 -9.02 6.04 16.81
N PRO A 41 -7.77 6.33 17.24
CA PRO A 41 -7.04 7.51 16.80
C PRO A 41 -6.59 7.44 15.33
N PHE A 42 -6.51 6.24 14.74
CA PHE A 42 -5.99 5.98 13.39
C PHE A 42 -7.06 5.33 12.50
N SER A 43 -8.12 6.09 12.19
CA SER A 43 -9.26 5.60 11.40
C SER A 43 -8.88 5.12 9.98
N GLY A 44 -9.46 4.02 9.50
CA GLY A 44 -9.17 3.50 8.16
C GLY A 44 -7.76 2.91 7.98
N ILE A 45 -7.04 2.66 9.07
CA ILE A 45 -5.85 1.81 9.13
C ILE A 45 -6.29 0.42 9.60
N TYR A 46 -6.08 -0.61 8.76
CA TYR A 46 -6.49 -1.98 9.05
C TYR A 46 -5.30 -2.92 9.18
N GLY A 47 -5.40 -3.91 10.07
CA GLY A 47 -4.41 -4.97 10.25
C GLY A 47 -3.25 -4.62 11.18
N TYR A 48 -3.33 -3.46 11.83
CA TYR A 48 -2.32 -2.91 12.74
C TYR A 48 -2.81 -2.78 14.19
N GLU A 49 -4.04 -3.20 14.46
CA GLU A 49 -4.75 -3.06 15.73
C GLU A 49 -3.98 -3.71 16.88
N ASP A 50 -3.32 -4.84 16.61
CA ASP A 50 -2.54 -5.61 17.60
C ASP A 50 -1.02 -5.45 17.46
N THR A 51 -0.54 -4.62 16.52
CA THR A 51 0.89 -4.48 16.21
C THR A 51 1.34 -3.02 16.20
N VAL A 52 1.22 -2.35 15.05
CA VAL A 52 1.78 -1.02 14.81
C VAL A 52 1.05 0.07 15.60
N ILE A 53 -0.28 -0.02 15.73
CA ILE A 53 -1.06 0.99 16.47
C ILE A 53 -0.67 0.99 17.95
N PRO A 54 -0.68 -0.15 18.68
CA PRO A 54 -0.24 -0.18 20.07
C PRO A 54 1.20 0.30 20.30
N ASP A 55 2.12 0.00 19.39
CA ASP A 55 3.50 0.52 19.47
C ASP A 55 3.56 2.03 19.26
N THR A 56 2.72 2.56 18.36
CA THR A 56 2.60 4.00 18.10
C THR A 56 2.02 4.72 19.31
N GLU A 57 0.98 4.15 19.93
CA GLU A 57 0.40 4.66 21.16
C GLU A 57 1.42 4.67 22.29
N ARG A 58 2.18 3.58 22.48
CA ARG A 58 3.27 3.51 23.47
C ARG A 58 4.35 4.56 23.23
N ALA A 59 4.70 4.82 21.97
CA ALA A 59 5.68 5.84 21.60
C ALA A 59 5.17 7.26 21.91
N ILE A 60 3.91 7.56 21.57
CA ILE A 60 3.26 8.84 21.87
C ILE A 60 3.16 9.04 23.39
N LEU A 61 2.70 8.02 24.14
CA LEU A 61 2.66 8.06 25.59
C LEU A 61 4.08 8.32 26.12
N SER A 62 5.11 7.65 25.62
CA SER A 62 6.49 7.90 26.06
C SER A 62 7.07 9.25 25.61
N ARG A 63 6.32 10.07 24.84
CA ARG A 63 6.77 11.36 24.28
C ARG A 63 7.99 11.19 23.36
N HIS A 64 8.06 10.06 22.67
CA HIS A 64 9.17 9.71 21.79
C HIS A 64 9.03 10.36 20.41
N ASN A 65 10.17 10.61 19.76
CA ASN A 65 10.19 10.71 18.30
C ASN A 65 10.09 9.29 17.72
N ILE A 66 9.47 9.17 16.56
CA ILE A 66 9.05 7.87 16.02
C ILE A 66 9.76 7.61 14.70
N LEU A 67 10.26 6.40 14.51
CA LEU A 67 10.72 5.89 13.22
C LEU A 67 9.84 4.71 12.81
N PHE A 68 9.05 4.89 11.76
CA PHE A 68 8.35 3.79 11.10
C PHE A 68 9.28 3.12 10.09
N LEU A 69 9.58 1.85 10.34
CA LEU A 69 10.41 1.03 9.48
C LEU A 69 9.56 -0.02 8.78
N GLY A 70 9.62 -0.06 7.45
CA GLY A 70 9.00 -1.12 6.66
C GLY A 70 9.01 -0.82 5.17
N LEU A 71 8.51 -1.75 4.37
CA LEU A 71 8.55 -1.62 2.91
C LEU A 71 7.57 -0.55 2.41
N ARG A 72 7.62 -0.25 1.12
CA ARG A 72 6.75 0.74 0.48
C ARG A 72 5.29 0.32 0.55
N GLY A 73 4.38 1.27 0.77
CA GLY A 73 2.94 1.01 0.81
C GLY A 73 2.43 0.29 2.08
N GLN A 74 3.17 0.34 3.18
CA GLN A 74 2.76 -0.18 4.50
C GLN A 74 2.15 0.90 5.42
N ALA A 75 1.44 1.87 4.84
CA ALA A 75 0.71 2.95 5.54
C ALA A 75 1.52 3.87 6.49
N LYS A 76 2.86 3.82 6.49
CA LYS A 76 3.75 4.64 7.36
C LYS A 76 3.38 6.14 7.39
N THR A 77 3.36 6.77 6.22
CA THR A 77 3.04 8.20 6.07
C THR A 77 1.56 8.50 6.40
N ARG A 78 0.66 7.54 6.19
CA ARG A 78 -0.77 7.72 6.52
C ARG A 78 -0.98 7.80 8.03
N ILE A 79 -0.32 6.93 8.80
CA ILE A 79 -0.34 6.99 10.26
C ILE A 79 0.23 8.33 10.73
N ALA A 80 1.39 8.74 10.19
CA ALA A 80 2.02 10.01 10.54
C ALA A 80 1.09 11.23 10.29
N ARG A 81 0.38 11.25 9.17
CA ARG A 81 -0.62 12.30 8.87
C ARG A 81 -1.80 12.29 9.84
N GLN A 82 -2.26 11.11 10.26
CA GLN A 82 -3.39 11.00 11.19
C GLN A 82 -3.03 11.43 12.62
N MET A 83 -1.75 11.48 12.99
CA MET A 83 -1.33 12.03 14.27
C MET A 83 -1.70 13.51 14.44
N VAL A 84 -1.98 14.24 13.35
CA VAL A 84 -2.51 15.62 13.39
C VAL A 84 -3.86 15.69 14.09
N GLU A 85 -4.68 14.63 14.02
CA GLU A 85 -5.97 14.55 14.71
C GLU A 85 -5.83 14.42 16.24
N LEU A 86 -4.60 14.23 16.73
CA LEU A 86 -4.27 14.25 18.16
C LEU A 86 -3.78 15.63 18.61
N LEU A 87 -3.63 16.60 17.71
CA LEU A 87 -3.38 18.00 18.08
C LEU A 87 -4.70 18.68 18.48
N ASP A 88 -4.59 19.63 19.41
CA ASP A 88 -5.63 20.60 19.74
C ASP A 88 -5.99 21.37 18.47
N GLU A 89 -7.29 21.61 18.29
CA GLU A 89 -7.85 22.22 17.08
C GLU A 89 -7.19 23.56 16.75
N TYR A 90 -6.91 24.38 17.77
CA TYR A 90 -6.26 25.68 17.62
C TYR A 90 -5.24 25.95 18.73
N ILE A 91 -4.10 26.55 18.35
CA ILE A 91 -3.12 27.11 19.29
C ILE A 91 -2.89 28.61 19.03
N PRO A 92 -2.63 29.42 20.06
CA PRO A 92 -2.30 30.82 19.88
C PRO A 92 -0.83 30.96 19.45
N VAL A 93 -0.56 31.82 18.49
CA VAL A 93 0.79 32.17 18.00
C VAL A 93 0.95 33.69 17.95
N VAL A 94 2.18 34.19 18.05
CA VAL A 94 2.44 35.62 17.87
C VAL A 94 2.10 36.03 16.45
N ALA A 95 1.27 37.06 16.28
CA ALA A 95 0.85 37.51 14.97
C ALA A 95 2.08 37.94 14.14
N GLY A 96 2.18 37.46 12.89
CA GLY A 96 3.32 37.75 12.01
C GLY A 96 4.59 36.93 12.26
N SER A 97 4.59 36.01 13.24
CA SER A 97 5.71 35.07 13.43
C SER A 97 5.83 34.09 12.26
N GLU A 98 7.02 33.97 11.68
CA GLU A 98 7.33 32.99 10.62
C GLU A 98 7.47 31.55 11.15
N ILE A 99 7.62 31.38 12.47
CA ILE A 99 7.96 30.10 13.12
C ILE A 99 6.95 29.72 14.22
N ASN A 100 5.73 30.25 14.14
CA ASN A 100 4.64 29.95 15.07
C ASN A 100 5.02 30.17 16.54
N ASP A 101 5.69 31.29 16.83
CA ASP A 101 6.19 31.62 18.17
C ASP A 101 5.09 31.49 19.22
N ASN A 102 5.45 30.90 20.36
CA ASN A 102 4.57 30.84 21.51
C ASN A 102 4.43 32.24 22.14
N PRO A 103 3.22 32.79 22.30
CA PRO A 103 3.03 34.10 22.91
C PRO A 103 3.56 34.22 24.35
N PHE A 104 3.63 33.11 25.10
CA PHE A 104 4.18 33.09 26.46
C PHE A 104 5.70 32.95 26.50
N HIS A 105 6.28 32.29 25.50
CA HIS A 105 7.69 31.94 25.45
C HIS A 105 8.23 32.13 24.02
N PRO A 106 8.30 33.37 23.51
CA PRO A 106 8.75 33.63 22.15
C PRO A 106 10.24 33.28 22.01
N ILE A 107 10.60 32.64 20.88
CA ILE A 107 11.97 32.20 20.60
C ILE A 107 12.63 33.08 19.53
N SER A 108 11.88 33.50 18.49
CA SER A 108 12.42 34.38 17.45
C SER A 108 12.71 35.79 17.98
N LYS A 109 13.67 36.45 17.35
CA LYS A 109 13.93 37.88 17.58
C LYS A 109 12.70 38.73 17.34
N TYR A 110 11.97 38.47 16.25
CA TYR A 110 10.73 39.16 15.91
C TYR A 110 9.72 39.12 17.06
N ALA A 111 9.39 37.92 17.56
CA ALA A 111 8.38 37.77 18.60
C ALA A 111 8.85 38.33 19.96
N LYS A 112 10.16 38.25 20.25
CA LYS A 112 10.74 38.90 21.44
C LYS A 112 10.64 40.42 21.36
N ASP A 113 10.85 41.00 20.19
CA ASP A 113 10.72 42.45 19.96
C ASP A 113 9.25 42.88 20.08
N GLN A 114 8.31 42.13 19.50
CA GLN A 114 6.87 42.38 19.66
C GLN A 114 6.45 42.33 21.14
N LEU A 115 6.95 41.37 21.90
CA LEU A 115 6.66 41.27 23.34
C LEU A 115 7.24 42.46 24.12
N ALA A 116 8.46 42.90 23.78
CA ALA A 116 9.10 44.04 24.43
C ALA A 116 8.41 45.37 24.12
N GLU A 117 7.90 45.52 22.90
CA GLU A 117 7.22 46.75 22.43
C GLU A 117 5.78 46.85 22.96
N TYR A 118 4.99 45.77 22.84
CA TYR A 118 3.55 45.81 23.11
C TYR A 118 3.14 45.21 24.46
N GLY A 119 4.00 44.40 25.10
CA GLY A 119 3.69 43.75 26.36
C GLY A 119 2.41 42.91 26.28
N ASP A 120 1.43 43.23 27.14
CA ASP A 120 0.13 42.54 27.15
C ASP A 120 -0.76 42.87 25.94
N GLU A 121 -0.49 43.95 25.21
CA GLU A 121 -1.21 44.29 23.98
C GLU A 121 -0.60 43.61 22.74
N MET A 122 0.42 42.76 22.91
CA MET A 122 1.03 42.04 21.80
C MET A 122 -0.02 41.22 21.04
N PRO A 123 -0.17 41.44 19.72
CA PRO A 123 -1.18 40.75 18.93
C PRO A 123 -0.87 39.27 18.76
N ILE A 124 -1.90 38.44 18.86
CA ILE A 124 -1.84 37.00 18.61
C ILE A 124 -2.82 36.59 17.51
N THR A 125 -2.52 35.49 16.84
CA THR A 125 -3.43 34.79 15.93
C THR A 125 -3.59 33.34 16.37
N TRP A 126 -4.60 32.65 15.83
CA TRP A 126 -4.85 31.24 16.13
C TRP A 126 -4.50 30.39 14.92
N LEU A 127 -3.60 29.41 15.13
CA LEU A 127 -3.15 28.47 14.11
C LEU A 127 -3.95 27.18 14.24
N HIS A 128 -4.59 26.74 13.15
CA HIS A 128 -5.37 25.51 13.14
C HIS A 128 -4.45 24.28 13.03
N ARG A 129 -4.85 23.13 13.62
CA ARG A 129 -4.07 21.87 13.57
C ARG A 129 -3.71 21.39 12.17
N SER A 130 -4.54 21.64 11.16
CA SER A 130 -4.23 21.26 9.77
C SER A 130 -2.99 21.96 9.21
N GLU A 131 -2.63 23.12 9.76
CA GLU A 131 -1.47 23.91 9.36
C GLU A 131 -0.20 23.53 10.17
N ARG A 132 -0.34 22.64 11.16
CA ARG A 132 0.73 22.21 12.07
C ARG A 132 1.38 20.90 11.63
N TYR A 133 1.22 20.54 10.36
CA TYR A 133 1.82 19.37 9.74
C TYR A 133 2.82 19.78 8.65
N GLY A 134 4.09 19.46 8.87
CA GLY A 134 5.14 19.60 7.88
C GLY A 134 5.60 18.22 7.39
N GLU A 135 5.85 18.09 6.09
CA GLU A 135 6.36 16.85 5.49
C GLU A 135 7.43 17.17 4.46
N LYS A 136 8.52 16.40 4.48
CA LYS A 136 9.58 16.48 3.47
C LYS A 136 10.01 15.08 3.06
N LEU A 137 10.04 14.83 1.75
CA LEU A 137 10.70 13.66 1.19
C LEU A 137 12.21 13.90 1.22
N ALA A 138 12.95 12.95 1.80
CA ALA A 138 14.41 12.97 1.71
C ALA A 138 14.82 12.66 0.27
N THR A 139 15.56 13.58 -0.31
CA THR A 139 16.19 13.40 -1.62
C THR A 139 17.63 13.89 -1.53
N PRO A 140 18.56 13.35 -2.35
CA PRO A 140 19.97 13.71 -2.26
C PRO A 140 20.27 15.19 -2.54
N ASP A 141 19.38 15.90 -3.22
CA ASP A 141 19.47 17.32 -3.58
C ASP A 141 19.00 18.27 -2.48
N VAL A 142 18.32 17.80 -1.43
CA VAL A 142 17.92 18.64 -0.29
C VAL A 142 19.16 19.26 0.35
N SER A 143 19.11 20.55 0.64
CA SER A 143 20.18 21.25 1.34
C SER A 143 19.85 21.45 2.83
N VAL A 144 20.88 21.74 3.63
CA VAL A 144 20.70 22.15 5.03
C VAL A 144 19.88 23.45 5.10
N ALA A 145 20.07 24.36 4.14
CA ALA A 145 19.33 25.61 4.05
C ALA A 145 17.82 25.40 3.86
N ASP A 146 17.41 24.40 3.08
CA ASP A 146 15.98 24.09 2.88
C ASP A 146 15.29 23.60 4.16
N LEU A 147 16.02 22.84 4.98
CA LEU A 147 15.48 22.27 6.22
C LEU A 147 15.53 23.27 7.37
N ILE A 148 16.68 23.89 7.58
CA ILE A 148 16.98 24.73 8.74
C ILE A 148 16.80 26.21 8.40
N GLY A 149 17.37 26.66 7.29
CA GLY A 149 17.42 28.07 6.89
C GLY A 149 18.83 28.53 6.56
N ASP A 150 18.92 29.70 5.92
CA ASP A 150 20.18 30.38 5.61
C ASP A 150 20.01 31.90 5.73
N ILE A 151 21.11 32.62 5.58
CA ILE A 151 21.11 34.08 5.45
C ILE A 151 20.60 34.46 4.06
N ASP A 152 19.61 35.34 3.97
CA ASP A 152 19.11 35.90 2.71
C ASP A 152 19.85 37.21 2.34
N PRO A 153 20.76 37.20 1.34
CA PRO A 153 21.53 38.38 0.98
C PRO A 153 20.66 39.50 0.36
N ILE A 154 19.55 39.13 -0.28
CA ILE A 154 18.63 40.09 -0.90
C ILE A 154 17.88 40.83 0.21
N LYS A 155 17.40 40.11 1.23
CA LYS A 155 16.80 40.70 2.43
C LYS A 155 17.77 41.61 3.18
N ALA A 156 19.04 41.20 3.31
CA ALA A 156 20.09 42.02 3.92
C ALA A 156 20.30 43.35 3.18
N ALA A 157 20.41 43.29 1.85
CA ALA A 157 20.65 44.45 1.00
C ALA A 157 19.46 45.43 1.01
N ASN A 158 18.23 44.92 0.85
CA ASN A 158 17.02 45.73 0.82
C ASN A 158 16.76 46.46 2.15
N LEU A 159 16.97 45.77 3.27
CA LEU A 159 16.77 46.33 4.60
C LEU A 159 18.01 47.07 5.13
N ARG A 160 19.11 47.10 4.36
CA ARG A 160 20.41 47.67 4.74
C ARG A 160 20.92 47.14 6.08
N LEU A 161 20.73 45.85 6.32
CA LEU A 161 21.12 45.15 7.54
C LEU A 161 22.47 44.47 7.37
N ASN A 162 23.21 44.35 8.48
CA ASN A 162 24.43 43.57 8.52
C ASN A 162 24.06 42.07 8.41
N PHE A 163 24.93 41.26 7.80
CA PHE A 163 24.82 39.80 7.81
C PHE A 163 24.83 39.18 9.21
N ALA A 164 25.24 39.92 10.24
CA ALA A 164 25.15 39.56 11.65
C ALA A 164 23.81 39.95 12.32
N ASP A 165 22.84 40.49 11.57
CA ASP A 165 21.49 40.78 12.06
C ASP A 165 20.54 39.59 11.83
N GLU A 166 19.94 39.07 12.90
CA GLU A 166 19.05 37.89 12.84
C GLU A 166 17.85 38.10 11.92
N ARG A 167 17.44 39.34 11.62
CA ARG A 167 16.32 39.62 10.70
C ARG A 167 16.62 39.21 9.25
N VAL A 168 17.89 39.01 8.92
CA VAL A 168 18.34 38.54 7.60
C VAL A 168 18.13 37.04 7.41
N ILE A 169 17.87 36.29 8.50
CA ILE A 169 17.63 34.86 8.43
C ILE A 169 16.35 34.58 7.63
N HIS A 170 16.45 33.62 6.72
CA HIS A 170 15.33 32.96 6.07
C HIS A 170 15.18 31.56 6.67
N TYR A 171 14.09 31.33 7.40
CA TYR A 171 13.84 30.04 8.04
C TYR A 171 13.45 28.97 7.03
N GLY A 172 14.07 27.79 7.15
CA GLY A 172 13.71 26.58 6.42
C GLY A 172 12.42 25.96 6.95
N ILE A 173 12.06 24.78 6.41
CA ILE A 173 10.78 24.13 6.71
C ILE A 173 10.66 23.64 8.17
N ILE A 174 11.78 23.27 8.83
CA ILE A 174 11.75 22.75 10.21
C ILE A 174 11.37 23.85 11.21
N PRO A 175 12.05 25.02 11.26
CA PRO A 175 11.60 26.11 12.15
C PRO A 175 10.18 26.58 11.86
N ARG A 176 9.75 26.60 10.59
CA ARG A 176 8.37 26.94 10.21
C ARG A 176 7.34 25.91 10.70
N SER A 177 7.76 24.68 10.94
CA SER A 177 6.92 23.58 11.49
C SER A 177 6.94 23.52 13.02
N ASN A 178 7.54 24.51 13.68
CA ASN A 178 7.55 24.61 15.14
C ASN A 178 6.14 24.58 15.72
N ARG A 179 6.01 23.93 16.87
CA ARG A 179 4.74 23.57 17.54
C ARG A 179 3.84 22.68 16.69
N GLY A 180 4.44 21.81 15.87
CA GLY A 180 3.75 20.87 15.00
C GLY A 180 4.41 19.49 14.92
N ILE A 181 3.91 18.69 13.98
CA ILE A 181 4.45 17.37 13.63
C ILE A 181 5.25 17.54 12.34
N PHE A 182 6.50 17.07 12.36
CA PHE A 182 7.36 17.12 11.17
C PHE A 182 7.74 15.70 10.72
N VAL A 183 7.36 15.37 9.49
CA VAL A 183 7.58 14.05 8.88
C VAL A 183 8.71 14.10 7.88
N ILE A 184 9.70 13.23 8.04
CA ILE A 184 10.76 13.00 7.03
C ILE A 184 10.57 11.61 6.44
N ASN A 185 10.24 11.56 5.15
CA ASN A 185 10.09 10.30 4.44
C ASN A 185 11.41 9.84 3.82
N GLU A 186 11.67 8.54 3.86
CA GLU A 186 12.84 7.88 3.28
C GLU A 186 14.17 8.46 3.78
N ILE A 187 14.30 8.63 5.10
CA ILE A 187 15.51 9.23 5.73
C ILE A 187 16.87 8.66 5.25
N PRO A 188 17.04 7.38 4.84
CA PRO A 188 18.30 6.91 4.26
C PRO A 188 18.75 7.66 3.00
N ASP A 189 17.81 8.22 2.22
CA ASP A 189 18.12 8.98 0.99
C ASP A 189 18.68 10.38 1.30
N LEU A 190 18.68 10.78 2.57
CA LEU A 190 19.23 12.07 3.01
C LEU A 190 20.75 11.97 3.19
N GLN A 191 21.49 12.94 2.68
CA GLN A 191 22.95 12.99 2.85
C GLN A 191 23.37 13.01 4.33
N ALA A 192 24.44 12.30 4.68
CA ALA A 192 24.92 12.15 6.05
C ALA A 192 25.12 13.49 6.79
N ARG A 193 25.63 14.52 6.11
CA ARG A 193 25.82 15.87 6.70
C ARG A 193 24.51 16.48 7.22
N ILE A 194 23.39 16.21 6.53
CA ILE A 194 22.07 16.73 6.87
C ILE A 194 21.48 15.90 8.00
N GLN A 195 21.69 14.58 8.00
CA GLN A 195 21.33 13.71 9.12
C GLN A 195 22.03 14.14 10.43
N VAL A 196 23.31 14.51 10.36
CA VAL A 196 24.04 15.08 11.51
C VAL A 196 23.46 16.44 11.94
N SER A 197 23.00 17.26 11.00
CA SER A 197 22.32 18.53 11.34
C SER A 197 20.98 18.28 12.05
N LEU A 198 20.22 17.27 11.63
CA LEU A 198 18.98 16.83 12.29
C LEU A 198 19.25 16.27 13.70
N PHE A 199 20.37 15.55 13.88
CA PHE A 199 20.79 15.06 15.18
C PHE A 199 20.97 16.19 16.20
N ASN A 200 21.63 17.29 15.82
CA ASN A 200 21.81 18.45 16.70
C ASN A 200 20.46 19.06 17.13
N ILE A 201 19.49 19.10 16.21
CA ILE A 201 18.12 19.57 16.51
C ILE A 201 17.44 18.66 17.55
N LEU A 202 17.56 17.34 17.38
CA LEU A 202 16.93 16.37 18.29
C LEU A 202 17.56 16.32 19.69
N GLU A 203 18.87 16.55 19.79
CA GLU A 203 19.59 16.45 21.05
C GLU A 203 19.55 17.74 21.88
N GLU A 204 19.90 18.87 21.27
CA GLU A 204 20.14 20.11 21.98
C GLU A 204 19.04 21.16 21.74
N GLY A 205 18.18 20.96 20.72
CA GLY A 205 17.31 22.01 20.21
C GLY A 205 18.10 23.18 19.62
N ASP A 206 19.38 22.96 19.27
CA ASP A 206 20.27 23.98 18.75
C ASP A 206 20.26 23.93 17.22
N ILE A 207 19.99 25.08 16.59
CA ILE A 207 19.97 25.25 15.14
C ILE A 207 21.11 26.17 14.74
N GLN A 208 22.13 25.62 14.09
CA GLN A 208 23.22 26.43 13.59
C GLN A 208 22.93 26.89 12.16
N ILE A 209 22.66 28.18 12.01
CA ILE A 209 22.56 28.85 10.70
C ILE A 209 23.92 29.48 10.40
N ARG A 210 24.34 29.47 9.13
CA ARG A 210 25.64 30.02 8.72
C ARG A 210 25.82 31.43 9.28
N GLY A 211 26.91 31.67 10.02
CA GLY A 211 27.21 32.99 10.62
C GLY A 211 26.54 33.29 11.97
N PHE A 212 25.60 32.45 12.43
CA PHE A 212 24.89 32.63 13.70
C PHE A 212 24.98 31.38 14.58
N LYS A 213 25.23 31.57 15.88
CA LYS A 213 24.97 30.56 16.91
C LYS A 213 23.63 30.89 17.56
N LEU A 214 22.54 30.50 16.92
CA LEU A 214 21.20 30.72 17.43
C LEU A 214 20.69 29.46 18.13
N ARG A 215 20.29 29.58 19.39
CA ARG A 215 19.58 28.50 20.08
C ARG A 215 18.09 28.66 19.85
N MET A 216 17.49 27.72 19.13
CA MET A 216 16.07 27.73 18.79
C MET A 216 15.43 26.43 19.29
N PRO A 217 15.05 26.36 20.58
CA PRO A 217 14.46 25.14 21.15
C PRO A 217 13.06 24.92 20.55
N LEU A 218 13.03 24.31 19.36
CA LEU A 218 11.79 24.05 18.64
C LEU A 218 11.01 22.94 19.33
N ASP A 219 9.71 23.14 19.46
CA ASP A 219 8.78 22.15 20.00
C ASP A 219 8.17 21.38 18.83
N ILE A 220 8.81 20.27 18.45
CA ILE A 220 8.42 19.47 17.29
C ILE A 220 8.36 17.99 17.68
N LEU A 221 7.31 17.31 17.23
CA LEU A 221 7.30 15.85 17.18
C LEU A 221 7.84 15.40 15.82
N PHE A 222 9.02 14.76 15.84
CA PHE A 222 9.58 14.17 14.62
C PHE A 222 9.05 12.78 14.39
N VAL A 223 8.60 12.53 13.15
CA VAL A 223 8.23 11.21 12.65
C VAL A 223 9.07 10.92 11.41
N PHE A 224 9.82 9.83 11.44
CA PHE A 224 10.66 9.39 10.35
C PHE A 224 10.05 8.17 9.69
N THR A 225 10.20 8.04 8.38
CA THR A 225 9.89 6.79 7.67
C THR A 225 11.10 6.30 6.92
N ALA A 226 11.28 4.99 6.88
CA ALA A 226 12.37 4.37 6.16
C ALA A 226 12.01 2.96 5.69
N ASN A 227 12.73 2.51 4.67
CA ASN A 227 12.72 1.15 4.17
C ASN A 227 13.94 0.37 4.72
N PRO A 228 13.75 -0.83 5.34
CA PRO A 228 14.86 -1.66 5.83
C PRO A 228 15.97 -1.94 4.81
N GLU A 229 15.65 -2.06 3.53
CA GLU A 229 16.66 -2.39 2.50
C GLU A 229 17.54 -1.19 2.13
N ASP A 230 17.03 0.02 2.31
CA ASP A 230 17.82 1.23 2.08
C ASP A 230 18.83 1.46 3.22
N TYR A 231 18.62 0.85 4.40
CA TYR A 231 19.61 0.85 5.49
C TYR A 231 20.91 0.14 5.14
N THR A 232 20.84 -0.93 4.33
CA THR A 232 22.00 -1.76 4.03
C THR A 232 22.74 -1.28 2.79
N ASN A 233 22.03 -0.71 1.81
CA ASN A 233 22.58 -0.44 0.48
C ASN A 233 22.78 1.04 0.12
N ARG A 234 21.97 1.98 0.61
CA ARG A 234 21.95 3.39 0.13
C ARG A 234 22.54 4.42 1.08
N GLY A 235 22.80 4.02 2.32
CA GLY A 235 23.32 4.90 3.36
C GLY A 235 22.57 4.60 4.65
N SER A 236 23.25 3.98 5.60
CA SER A 236 22.66 3.77 6.92
C SER A 236 22.30 5.12 7.53
N ILE A 237 21.18 5.15 8.27
CA ILE A 237 20.95 6.25 9.20
C ILE A 237 22.20 6.35 10.07
N VAL A 238 22.82 7.53 10.10
CA VAL A 238 24.05 7.73 10.87
C VAL A 238 23.77 7.32 12.32
N THR A 239 24.65 6.49 12.90
CA THR A 239 24.47 5.94 14.26
C THR A 239 24.05 7.00 15.30
N PRO A 240 24.65 8.21 15.31
CA PRO A 240 24.22 9.26 16.24
C PRO A 240 22.74 9.62 16.13
N LEU A 241 22.22 9.74 14.90
CA LEU A 241 20.81 10.07 14.66
C LEU A 241 19.91 8.90 15.07
N LYS A 242 20.30 7.67 14.72
CA LYS A 242 19.56 6.46 15.09
C LYS A 242 19.39 6.34 16.60
N ASP A 243 20.45 6.59 17.37
CA ASP A 243 20.43 6.52 18.84
C ASP A 243 19.54 7.58 19.48
N ARG A 244 19.21 8.67 18.77
CA ARG A 244 18.32 9.75 19.26
C ARG A 244 16.85 9.53 18.92
N ILE A 245 16.52 8.61 18.02
CA ILE A 245 15.14 8.23 17.75
C ILE A 245 14.73 7.14 18.74
N GLN A 246 13.86 7.50 19.69
CA GLN A 246 13.60 6.65 20.87
C GLN A 246 12.69 5.45 20.56
N SER A 247 11.77 5.58 19.62
CA SER A 247 10.85 4.50 19.23
C SER A 247 11.00 4.14 17.77
N GLN A 248 11.39 2.89 17.51
CA GLN A 248 11.39 2.29 16.19
C GLN A 248 10.25 1.27 16.10
N ILE A 249 9.35 1.47 15.14
CA ILE A 249 8.13 0.67 14.97
C ILE A 249 8.20 -0.05 13.64
N LEU A 250 8.11 -1.39 13.67
CA LEU A 250 8.15 -2.24 12.48
C LEU A 250 6.75 -2.37 11.88
N THR A 251 6.58 -1.85 10.67
CA THR A 251 5.36 -2.02 9.87
C THR A 251 5.42 -3.29 9.04
N HIS A 252 4.26 -3.78 8.59
CA HIS A 252 4.17 -5.02 7.81
C HIS A 252 3.01 -4.96 6.81
N TYR A 253 3.05 -5.80 5.77
CA TYR A 253 1.89 -5.99 4.92
C TYR A 253 0.75 -6.71 5.68
N PRO A 254 -0.51 -6.61 5.21
CA PRO A 254 -1.62 -7.36 5.79
C PRO A 254 -1.30 -8.85 5.91
N LYS A 255 -1.58 -9.43 7.08
CA LYS A 255 -1.26 -10.84 7.38
C LYS A 255 -2.29 -11.83 6.84
N ASN A 256 -3.52 -11.36 6.60
CA ASN A 256 -4.63 -12.17 6.11
C ASN A 256 -5.33 -11.45 4.94
N ILE A 257 -6.09 -12.21 4.17
CA ILE A 257 -6.78 -11.73 2.97
C ILE A 257 -7.94 -10.79 3.31
N GLU A 258 -8.68 -11.02 4.40
CA GLU A 258 -9.84 -10.17 4.76
C GLU A 258 -9.42 -8.71 5.02
N THR A 259 -8.33 -8.51 5.75
CA THR A 259 -7.73 -7.19 5.98
C THR A 259 -7.26 -6.58 4.66
N ALA A 260 -6.63 -7.37 3.79
CA ALA A 260 -6.11 -6.89 2.51
C ALA A 260 -7.25 -6.46 1.57
N LEU A 261 -8.33 -7.24 1.52
CA LEU A 261 -9.58 -6.92 0.81
C LEU A 261 -10.15 -5.59 1.27
N THR A 262 -10.30 -5.41 2.59
CA THR A 262 -10.83 -4.17 3.16
C THR A 262 -10.01 -2.95 2.74
N ILE A 263 -8.67 -3.09 2.70
CA ILE A 263 -7.77 -2.03 2.24
C ILE A 263 -8.00 -1.74 0.75
N THR A 264 -8.02 -2.77 -0.09
CA THR A 264 -8.21 -2.59 -1.54
C THR A 264 -9.57 -1.97 -1.86
N GLU A 265 -10.63 -2.39 -1.19
CA GLU A 265 -11.97 -1.80 -1.35
C GLU A 265 -12.04 -0.34 -0.89
N GLN A 266 -11.30 0.02 0.18
CA GLN A 266 -11.25 1.39 0.66
C GLN A 266 -10.46 2.31 -0.31
N GLU A 267 -9.37 1.80 -0.89
CA GLU A 267 -8.43 2.63 -1.67
C GLU A 267 -8.69 2.63 -3.18
N ALA A 268 -9.34 1.59 -3.72
CA ALA A 268 -9.60 1.51 -5.15
C ALA A 268 -10.59 2.58 -5.61
N THR A 269 -10.23 3.28 -6.69
CA THR A 269 -11.05 4.35 -7.25
C THR A 269 -11.90 3.78 -8.39
N ILE A 270 -13.11 3.33 -8.06
CA ILE A 270 -14.08 2.84 -9.04
C ILE A 270 -15.05 3.96 -9.38
N LEU A 271 -15.17 4.29 -10.67
CA LEU A 271 -16.08 5.35 -11.11
C LEU A 271 -17.54 4.91 -10.92
N PRO A 272 -18.46 5.82 -10.59
CA PRO A 272 -19.88 5.48 -10.43
C PRO A 272 -20.48 4.76 -11.64
N GLN A 273 -20.11 5.18 -12.86
CA GLN A 273 -20.56 4.57 -14.10
C GLN A 273 -20.05 3.13 -14.27
N GLN A 274 -18.84 2.85 -13.78
CA GLN A 274 -18.28 1.49 -13.77
C GLN A 274 -19.01 0.62 -12.75
N ALA A 275 -19.27 1.15 -11.56
CA ALA A 275 -19.98 0.44 -10.50
C ALA A 275 -21.43 0.08 -10.87
N GLU A 276 -22.10 0.90 -11.69
CA GLU A 276 -23.45 0.61 -12.21
C GLU A 276 -23.46 -0.46 -13.31
N LYS A 277 -22.35 -0.60 -14.04
CA LYS A 277 -22.24 -1.45 -15.24
C LYS A 277 -21.57 -2.79 -14.97
N VAL A 278 -20.60 -2.85 -14.07
CA VAL A 278 -19.75 -4.02 -13.83
C VAL A 278 -19.95 -4.54 -12.41
N ASN A 279 -20.42 -5.78 -12.31
CA ASN A 279 -20.53 -6.49 -11.05
C ASN A 279 -19.24 -7.25 -10.75
N VAL A 280 -18.76 -7.18 -9.50
CA VAL A 280 -17.56 -7.91 -9.08
C VAL A 280 -17.89 -8.89 -7.96
N SER A 281 -17.63 -10.17 -8.20
CA SER A 281 -17.82 -11.22 -7.20
C SER A 281 -16.74 -11.18 -6.12
N ASP A 282 -17.10 -11.59 -4.90
CA ASP A 282 -16.17 -11.78 -3.78
C ASP A 282 -15.01 -12.74 -4.15
N LEU A 283 -15.28 -13.75 -4.98
CA LEU A 283 -14.26 -14.65 -5.53
C LEU A 283 -13.17 -13.88 -6.29
N ILE A 284 -13.56 -12.94 -7.15
CA ILE A 284 -12.62 -12.14 -7.95
C ILE A 284 -11.77 -11.25 -7.04
N LYS A 285 -12.40 -10.61 -6.06
CA LYS A 285 -11.69 -9.77 -5.08
C LYS A 285 -10.62 -10.59 -4.34
N ARG A 286 -10.99 -11.79 -3.88
CA ARG A 286 -10.09 -12.73 -3.18
C ARG A 286 -8.96 -13.23 -4.07
N LEU A 287 -9.24 -13.51 -5.35
CA LEU A 287 -8.22 -13.92 -6.30
C LEU A 287 -7.18 -12.82 -6.51
N ILE A 288 -7.63 -11.57 -6.65
CA ILE A 288 -6.73 -10.42 -6.82
C ILE A 288 -5.84 -10.23 -5.59
N GLU A 289 -6.39 -10.32 -4.39
CA GLU A 289 -5.58 -10.28 -3.18
C GLU A 289 -4.60 -11.46 -3.11
N GLN A 290 -5.07 -12.67 -3.42
CA GLN A 290 -4.22 -13.86 -3.40
C GLN A 290 -3.01 -13.72 -4.32
N ILE A 291 -3.11 -13.02 -5.47
CA ILE A 291 -1.96 -12.74 -6.35
C ILE A 291 -0.82 -12.06 -5.58
N ALA A 292 -1.14 -11.06 -4.73
CA ALA A 292 -0.11 -10.39 -3.93
C ALA A 292 0.49 -11.32 -2.86
N PHE A 293 -0.30 -12.20 -2.25
CA PHE A 293 0.20 -13.20 -1.29
C PHE A 293 1.13 -14.22 -1.96
N GLU A 294 0.79 -14.68 -3.16
CA GLU A 294 1.66 -15.56 -3.95
C GLU A 294 2.95 -14.83 -4.36
N ALA A 295 2.85 -13.58 -4.82
CA ALA A 295 3.99 -12.78 -5.24
C ALA A 295 5.00 -12.56 -4.10
N ARG A 296 4.54 -12.27 -2.88
CA ARG A 296 5.42 -12.10 -1.70
C ARG A 296 6.20 -13.37 -1.34
N ASN A 297 5.68 -14.53 -1.69
CA ASN A 297 6.29 -15.83 -1.42
C ASN A 297 6.97 -16.44 -2.65
N ASN A 298 6.93 -15.77 -3.80
CA ASN A 298 7.49 -16.26 -5.05
C ASN A 298 9.02 -16.08 -5.07
N GLU A 299 9.73 -17.01 -5.72
CA GLU A 299 11.19 -16.98 -5.87
C GLU A 299 11.64 -16.04 -7.00
N TYR A 300 10.80 -15.82 -8.00
CA TYR A 300 11.06 -14.91 -9.12
C TYR A 300 10.82 -13.43 -8.77
N VAL A 301 10.29 -13.15 -7.57
CA VAL A 301 9.92 -11.79 -7.14
C VAL A 301 10.92 -11.28 -6.11
N ASP A 302 11.42 -10.06 -6.29
CA ASP A 302 12.28 -9.42 -5.31
C ASP A 302 11.49 -8.98 -4.07
N LYS A 303 11.64 -9.76 -3.00
CA LYS A 303 11.01 -9.50 -1.70
C LYS A 303 11.49 -8.19 -1.05
N LYS A 304 12.69 -7.73 -1.41
CA LYS A 304 13.32 -6.52 -0.88
C LYS A 304 12.65 -5.25 -1.40
N SER A 305 12.27 -5.25 -2.67
CA SER A 305 11.49 -4.19 -3.28
C SER A 305 10.05 -4.14 -2.76
N GLY A 306 9.51 -5.30 -2.36
CA GLY A 306 8.25 -5.45 -1.64
C GLY A 306 7.01 -5.37 -2.52
N VAL A 307 6.04 -6.26 -2.28
CA VAL A 307 4.76 -6.30 -3.01
C VAL A 307 3.67 -5.58 -2.22
N SER A 308 3.47 -4.30 -2.55
CA SER A 308 2.54 -3.41 -1.84
C SER A 308 1.07 -3.61 -2.23
N ALA A 309 0.15 -3.05 -1.43
CA ALA A 309 -1.29 -3.00 -1.75
C ALA A 309 -1.58 -2.24 -3.06
N ARG A 310 -0.63 -1.42 -3.57
CA ARG A 310 -0.80 -0.76 -4.88
C ARG A 310 -0.92 -1.75 -6.03
N LEU A 311 -0.37 -2.95 -5.89
CA LEU A 311 -0.55 -4.01 -6.87
C LEU A 311 -2.02 -4.43 -6.94
N THR A 312 -2.63 -4.74 -5.80
CA THR A 312 -3.99 -5.28 -5.74
C THR A 312 -5.03 -4.22 -6.07
N ILE A 313 -4.80 -2.97 -5.63
CA ILE A 313 -5.60 -1.81 -6.03
C ILE A 313 -5.63 -1.64 -7.56
N ALA A 314 -4.45 -1.56 -8.19
CA ALA A 314 -4.37 -1.40 -9.64
C ALA A 314 -4.89 -2.63 -10.41
N ALA A 315 -4.66 -3.83 -9.90
CA ALA A 315 -5.21 -5.06 -10.47
C ALA A 315 -6.74 -5.09 -10.38
N PHE A 316 -7.32 -4.63 -9.29
CA PHE A 316 -8.77 -4.52 -9.10
C PHE A 316 -9.40 -3.52 -10.06
N GLU A 317 -8.81 -2.33 -10.18
CA GLU A 317 -9.23 -1.30 -11.16
C GLU A 317 -9.11 -1.81 -12.60
N ASN A 318 -8.02 -2.52 -12.94
CA ASN A 318 -7.83 -3.12 -14.25
C ASN A 318 -8.82 -4.26 -14.54
N ALA A 319 -9.15 -5.09 -13.57
CA ALA A 319 -10.11 -6.18 -13.75
C ALA A 319 -11.51 -5.63 -14.08
N ILE A 320 -11.93 -4.58 -13.37
CA ILE A 320 -13.18 -3.85 -13.66
C ILE A 320 -13.12 -3.21 -15.04
N SER A 321 -12.02 -2.53 -15.37
CA SER A 321 -11.85 -1.88 -16.68
C SER A 321 -11.83 -2.89 -17.83
N SER A 322 -11.33 -4.10 -17.59
CA SER A 322 -11.31 -5.19 -18.58
C SER A 322 -12.73 -5.67 -18.88
N ALA A 323 -13.54 -5.92 -17.84
CA ALA A 323 -14.94 -6.26 -17.99
C ALA A 323 -15.75 -5.12 -18.63
N GLU A 324 -15.52 -3.87 -18.21
CA GLU A 324 -16.16 -2.70 -18.81
C GLU A 324 -15.86 -2.59 -20.30
N ARG A 325 -14.59 -2.71 -20.69
CA ARG A 325 -14.15 -2.68 -22.09
C ARG A 325 -14.88 -3.74 -22.91
N ARG A 326 -14.95 -4.97 -22.40
CA ARG A 326 -15.66 -6.08 -23.05
C ARG A 326 -17.15 -5.77 -23.24
N ALA A 327 -17.80 -5.26 -22.19
CA ALA A 327 -19.20 -4.83 -22.28
C ALA A 327 -19.43 -3.66 -23.24
N ILE A 328 -18.47 -2.74 -23.40
CA ILE A 328 -18.54 -1.66 -24.39
C ILE A 328 -18.46 -2.23 -25.81
N ILE A 329 -17.50 -3.12 -26.08
CA ILE A 329 -17.28 -3.75 -27.39
C ILE A 329 -18.57 -4.46 -27.86
N PHE A 330 -19.21 -5.22 -26.96
CA PHE A 330 -20.41 -5.98 -27.26
C PHE A 330 -21.72 -5.24 -26.99
N LYS A 331 -21.66 -3.95 -26.60
CA LYS A 331 -22.83 -3.11 -26.28
C LYS A 331 -23.74 -3.72 -25.20
N GLU A 332 -23.15 -4.42 -24.23
CA GLU A 332 -23.85 -4.97 -23.08
C GLU A 332 -24.18 -3.86 -22.07
N LYS A 333 -25.42 -3.88 -21.55
CA LYS A 333 -25.87 -2.91 -20.54
C LYS A 333 -25.21 -3.12 -19.19
N GLN A 334 -24.98 -4.37 -18.83
CA GLN A 334 -24.34 -4.79 -17.59
C GLN A 334 -23.52 -6.05 -17.84
N THR A 335 -22.42 -6.20 -17.12
CA THR A 335 -21.57 -7.40 -17.15
C THR A 335 -21.06 -7.75 -15.75
N GLN A 336 -20.29 -8.82 -15.64
CA GLN A 336 -19.50 -9.15 -14.46
C GLN A 336 -18.03 -9.32 -14.81
N VAL A 337 -17.15 -9.21 -13.81
CA VAL A 337 -15.75 -9.61 -13.96
C VAL A 337 -15.65 -11.13 -13.96
N TRP A 338 -15.11 -11.69 -15.04
CA TRP A 338 -14.85 -13.12 -15.21
C TRP A 338 -13.43 -13.50 -14.78
N ILE A 339 -13.17 -14.80 -14.62
CA ILE A 339 -11.82 -15.29 -14.33
C ILE A 339 -10.87 -14.95 -15.49
N SER A 340 -11.36 -15.02 -16.74
CA SER A 340 -10.58 -14.59 -17.91
C SER A 340 -10.18 -13.11 -17.88
N ASP A 341 -10.99 -12.25 -17.26
CA ASP A 341 -10.71 -10.81 -17.19
C ASP A 341 -9.50 -10.51 -16.28
N LEU A 342 -9.08 -11.48 -15.44
CA LEU A 342 -7.84 -11.37 -14.66
C LEU A 342 -6.59 -11.24 -15.55
N MET A 343 -6.65 -11.67 -16.82
CA MET A 343 -5.56 -11.43 -17.78
C MET A 343 -5.30 -9.94 -18.00
N GLY A 344 -6.34 -9.10 -17.92
CA GLY A 344 -6.20 -7.65 -17.98
C GLY A 344 -5.48 -7.04 -16.78
N THR A 345 -5.24 -7.81 -15.72
CA THR A 345 -4.47 -7.35 -14.55
C THR A 345 -2.97 -7.48 -14.74
N ILE A 346 -2.50 -8.22 -15.76
CA ILE A 346 -1.07 -8.46 -16.01
C ILE A 346 -0.25 -7.16 -16.06
N PRO A 347 -0.66 -6.09 -16.77
CA PRO A 347 0.07 -4.83 -16.76
C PRO A 347 0.21 -4.19 -15.37
N ALA A 348 -0.77 -4.37 -14.49
CA ALA A 348 -0.70 -3.89 -13.11
C ALA A 348 0.27 -4.75 -12.28
N ILE A 349 0.31 -6.07 -12.51
CA ILE A 349 1.23 -6.97 -11.83
C ILE A 349 2.68 -6.66 -12.24
N THR A 350 2.96 -6.64 -13.55
CA THR A 350 4.33 -6.41 -14.06
C THR A 350 4.83 -5.01 -13.75
N GLY A 351 3.97 -4.00 -13.75
CA GLY A 351 4.36 -2.62 -13.41
C GLY A 351 4.53 -2.33 -11.91
N LYS A 352 4.24 -3.30 -11.02
CA LYS A 352 4.28 -3.12 -9.55
C LYS A 352 5.10 -4.18 -8.82
N ILE A 353 5.70 -5.11 -9.55
CA ILE A 353 6.59 -6.14 -9.03
C ILE A 353 7.96 -5.93 -9.67
N GLU A 354 8.99 -5.99 -8.84
CA GLU A 354 10.38 -6.10 -9.29
C GLU A 354 10.76 -7.59 -9.30
N LEU A 355 11.39 -8.05 -10.37
CA LEU A 355 11.82 -9.42 -10.52
C LEU A 355 13.29 -9.58 -10.12
N VAL A 356 13.62 -10.77 -9.62
CA VAL A 356 15.03 -11.18 -9.52
C VAL A 356 15.52 -11.65 -10.88
N TYR A 357 16.82 -11.92 -11.01
CA TYR A 357 17.44 -12.33 -12.27
C TYR A 357 16.75 -13.54 -12.91
N GLU A 358 16.40 -14.55 -12.11
CA GLU A 358 15.68 -15.75 -12.55
C GLU A 358 14.27 -15.40 -13.09
N GLY A 359 13.58 -14.44 -12.46
CA GLY A 359 12.28 -13.98 -12.93
C GLY A 359 12.34 -13.18 -14.23
N GLU A 360 13.40 -12.38 -14.42
CA GLU A 360 13.66 -11.68 -15.69
C GLU A 360 13.95 -12.66 -16.83
N GLN A 361 14.60 -13.80 -16.55
CA GLN A 361 14.83 -14.85 -17.55
C GLN A 361 13.53 -15.56 -17.98
N GLU A 362 12.63 -15.86 -17.04
CA GLU A 362 11.30 -16.42 -17.35
C GLU A 362 10.42 -15.43 -18.13
N GLY A 363 10.64 -14.13 -17.91
CA GLY A 363 9.93 -13.05 -18.55
C GLY A 363 8.76 -12.53 -17.69
N PRO A 364 8.62 -11.19 -17.54
CA PRO A 364 7.62 -10.60 -16.63
C PRO A 364 6.18 -11.04 -16.88
N TYR A 365 5.82 -11.22 -18.15
CA TYR A 365 4.50 -11.70 -18.54
C TYR A 365 4.21 -13.12 -18.04
N GLN A 366 5.17 -14.04 -18.18
CA GLN A 366 5.01 -15.42 -17.73
C GLN A 366 4.98 -15.51 -16.22
N VAL A 367 5.82 -14.73 -15.52
CA VAL A 367 5.77 -14.65 -14.06
C VAL A 367 4.39 -14.16 -13.58
N ALA A 368 3.83 -13.12 -14.22
CA ALA A 368 2.50 -12.62 -13.87
C ALA A 368 1.40 -13.68 -14.09
N LEU A 369 1.43 -14.41 -15.21
CA LEU A 369 0.51 -15.53 -15.46
C LEU A 369 0.63 -16.62 -14.40
N HIS A 370 1.85 -17.00 -14.04
CA HIS A 370 2.11 -18.00 -13.02
C HIS A 370 1.57 -17.57 -11.65
N LEU A 371 1.70 -16.29 -11.30
CA LEU A 371 1.12 -15.75 -10.06
C LEU A 371 -0.41 -15.83 -10.05
N ILE A 372 -1.07 -15.50 -11.16
CA ILE A 372 -2.53 -15.64 -11.31
C ILE A 372 -2.95 -17.10 -11.15
N ASP A 373 -2.24 -18.04 -11.79
CA ASP A 373 -2.55 -19.46 -11.72
C ASP A 373 -2.34 -20.05 -10.33
N ARG A 374 -1.27 -19.63 -9.64
CA ARG A 374 -1.06 -19.98 -8.23
C ARG A 374 -2.16 -19.43 -7.33
N ALA A 375 -2.61 -18.20 -7.58
CA ALA A 375 -3.70 -17.60 -6.82
C ALA A 375 -5.03 -18.35 -7.01
N ILE A 376 -5.36 -18.71 -8.26
CA ILE A 376 -6.50 -19.56 -8.60
C ILE A 376 -6.39 -20.90 -7.88
N ARG A 377 -5.24 -21.56 -7.95
CA ARG A 377 -5.02 -22.87 -7.31
C ARG A 377 -5.19 -22.80 -5.78
N ALA A 378 -4.66 -21.76 -5.14
CA ALA A 378 -4.76 -21.56 -3.70
C ALA A 378 -6.21 -21.28 -3.25
N GLN A 379 -6.95 -20.47 -4.00
CA GLN A 379 -8.36 -20.20 -3.72
C GLN A 379 -9.25 -21.39 -4.06
N PHE A 380 -8.93 -22.18 -5.09
CA PHE A 380 -9.79 -23.28 -5.54
C PHE A 380 -10.16 -24.26 -4.43
N VAL A 381 -9.20 -24.59 -3.56
CA VAL A 381 -9.42 -25.52 -2.44
C VAL A 381 -10.23 -24.95 -1.28
N GLN A 382 -10.46 -23.63 -1.26
CA GLN A 382 -11.36 -22.98 -0.31
C GLN A 382 -12.83 -23.10 -0.76
N TYR A 383 -13.06 -23.25 -2.07
CA TYR A 383 -14.40 -23.31 -2.66
C TYR A 383 -14.83 -24.73 -3.04
N PHE A 384 -13.89 -25.59 -3.44
CA PHE A 384 -14.15 -26.93 -3.93
C PHE A 384 -13.19 -27.97 -3.31
N PRO A 385 -13.55 -29.27 -3.28
CA PRO A 385 -12.70 -30.31 -2.68
C PRO A 385 -11.29 -30.38 -3.28
N ASN A 386 -10.25 -30.41 -2.45
CA ASN A 386 -8.86 -30.43 -2.92
C ASN A 386 -8.56 -31.66 -3.82
N PRO A 387 -8.20 -31.45 -5.11
CA PRO A 387 -7.86 -32.54 -6.02
C PRO A 387 -6.71 -33.47 -5.58
N GLU A 388 -5.72 -32.94 -4.87
CA GLU A 388 -4.56 -33.72 -4.40
C GLU A 388 -4.89 -34.63 -3.23
N ALA A 389 -5.81 -34.19 -2.34
CA ALA A 389 -6.27 -35.01 -1.23
C ALA A 389 -7.01 -36.26 -1.71
N LEU A 390 -7.67 -36.18 -2.87
CA LEU A 390 -8.39 -37.28 -3.51
C LEU A 390 -7.43 -38.33 -4.11
N LYS A 391 -6.23 -37.93 -4.55
CA LYS A 391 -5.21 -38.88 -5.08
C LYS A 391 -4.59 -39.74 -3.97
N LYS A 392 -4.47 -39.22 -2.74
CA LYS A 392 -3.82 -39.90 -1.60
C LYS A 392 -4.70 -40.94 -0.89
N LYS A 393 -6.03 -40.91 -1.06
CA LYS A 393 -6.98 -41.88 -0.47
C LYS A 393 -7.09 -43.21 -1.24
N LYS A 394 -6.11 -43.62 -2.05
CA LYS A 394 -6.09 -45.00 -2.61
C LYS A 394 -5.71 -45.98 -1.49
N PRO A 395 -6.57 -46.95 -1.11
CA PRO A 395 -6.28 -47.84 0.01
C PRO A 395 -5.17 -48.82 -0.37
N VAL A 396 -3.99 -48.65 0.24
CA VAL A 396 -2.97 -49.69 0.33
C VAL A 396 -3.28 -50.52 1.59
N GLY A 397 -4.22 -51.44 1.48
CA GLY A 397 -4.63 -52.28 2.60
C GLY A 397 -5.92 -53.02 2.30
N LYS A 398 -5.99 -54.30 2.71
CA LYS A 398 -7.12 -55.20 2.49
C LYS A 398 -8.46 -54.52 2.80
N LYS A 399 -9.42 -54.67 1.87
CA LYS A 399 -10.80 -54.20 1.98
C LYS A 399 -11.45 -54.74 3.26
N SER A 400 -11.52 -53.90 4.28
CA SER A 400 -12.56 -53.98 5.31
C SER A 400 -13.83 -53.35 4.75
N VAL A 401 -14.97 -53.96 5.03
CA VAL A 401 -16.29 -53.63 4.50
C VAL A 401 -16.74 -52.25 5.04
N GLU A 402 -17.42 -51.48 4.19
CA GLU A 402 -18.20 -50.25 4.49
C GLU A 402 -17.56 -48.85 4.44
N GLU A 403 -16.50 -48.62 3.65
CA GLU A 403 -16.21 -47.25 3.17
C GLU A 403 -16.67 -47.12 1.71
N LYS A 404 -17.80 -46.44 1.47
CA LYS A 404 -18.21 -46.04 0.12
C LYS A 404 -17.05 -45.23 -0.49
N PRO A 405 -16.50 -45.60 -1.65
CA PRO A 405 -15.49 -44.78 -2.29
C PRO A 405 -16.13 -43.43 -2.58
N GLU A 406 -15.65 -42.36 -1.94
CA GLU A 406 -16.02 -41.00 -2.32
C GLU A 406 -15.60 -40.81 -3.78
N ASP A 407 -16.56 -40.90 -4.70
CA ASP A 407 -16.30 -40.78 -6.13
C ASP A 407 -15.72 -39.39 -6.40
N ASN A 408 -14.64 -39.32 -7.18
CA ASN A 408 -13.97 -38.07 -7.51
C ASN A 408 -15.00 -37.09 -8.08
N PRO A 409 -15.29 -35.95 -7.42
CA PRO A 409 -16.36 -35.05 -7.82
C PRO A 409 -16.13 -34.45 -9.21
N TYR A 410 -14.88 -34.45 -9.70
CA TYR A 410 -14.49 -33.88 -10.99
C TYR A 410 -14.50 -34.88 -12.15
N LYS A 411 -14.82 -36.16 -11.88
CA LYS A 411 -14.69 -37.26 -12.85
C LYS A 411 -15.51 -37.08 -14.12
N ALA A 412 -16.72 -36.52 -14.02
CA ALA A 412 -17.56 -36.25 -15.18
C ALA A 412 -16.91 -35.21 -16.11
N ILE A 413 -16.38 -34.14 -15.54
CA ILE A 413 -15.69 -33.06 -16.26
C ILE A 413 -14.42 -33.59 -16.93
N ILE A 414 -13.59 -34.33 -16.19
CA ILE A 414 -12.34 -34.91 -16.72
C ILE A 414 -12.66 -35.85 -17.90
N ARG A 415 -13.63 -36.76 -17.74
CA ARG A 415 -14.07 -37.67 -18.81
C ARG A 415 -14.56 -36.95 -20.05
N TRP A 416 -15.22 -35.80 -19.87
CA TRP A 416 -15.68 -34.99 -21.00
C TRP A 416 -14.50 -34.50 -21.83
N PHE A 417 -13.41 -34.03 -21.19
CA PHE A 417 -12.18 -33.64 -21.90
C PHE A 417 -11.43 -34.85 -22.47
N ASP A 418 -11.28 -35.94 -21.70
CA ASP A 418 -10.63 -37.18 -22.16
C ASP A 418 -11.30 -37.78 -23.41
N ALA A 419 -12.60 -37.50 -23.63
CA ALA A 419 -13.33 -37.89 -24.83
C ALA A 419 -12.96 -37.07 -26.09
N GLY A 420 -11.97 -36.17 -25.99
CA GLY A 420 -11.50 -35.32 -27.08
C GLY A 420 -12.24 -34.00 -27.22
N ASN A 421 -13.15 -33.67 -26.30
CA ASN A 421 -13.82 -32.38 -26.30
C ASN A 421 -12.86 -31.27 -25.82
N HIS A 422 -13.09 -30.05 -26.29
CA HIS A 422 -12.38 -28.85 -25.86
C HIS A 422 -13.36 -27.68 -25.73
N ILE A 423 -12.96 -26.66 -24.98
CA ILE A 423 -13.70 -25.41 -24.87
C ILE A 423 -12.75 -24.24 -25.06
N ASP A 424 -13.21 -23.30 -25.89
CA ASP A 424 -12.50 -22.08 -26.22
C ASP A 424 -13.24 -20.90 -25.58
N LEU A 425 -12.59 -20.24 -24.63
CA LEU A 425 -13.10 -19.02 -24.02
C LEU A 425 -12.27 -17.85 -24.54
N MET A 426 -12.89 -16.99 -25.35
CA MET A 426 -12.25 -15.75 -25.76
C MET A 426 -12.18 -14.78 -24.58
N THR A 427 -11.07 -14.06 -24.47
CA THR A 427 -10.88 -12.97 -23.49
C THR A 427 -11.92 -11.87 -23.72
N ASP A 428 -12.13 -11.48 -24.98
CA ASP A 428 -13.22 -10.63 -25.42
C ASP A 428 -14.40 -11.50 -25.94
N MET A 429 -15.34 -11.86 -25.07
CA MET A 429 -16.56 -12.61 -25.41
C MET A 429 -17.82 -11.99 -24.76
N GLN A 430 -18.98 -12.13 -25.41
CA GLN A 430 -20.27 -11.78 -24.79
C GLN A 430 -20.53 -12.68 -23.58
N ASP A 431 -21.18 -12.13 -22.54
CA ASP A 431 -21.51 -12.90 -21.34
C ASP A 431 -22.39 -14.10 -21.69
N SER A 432 -23.39 -13.93 -22.57
CA SER A 432 -24.28 -15.01 -22.99
C SER A 432 -23.57 -16.14 -23.72
N ASP A 433 -22.62 -15.81 -24.59
CA ASP A 433 -21.87 -16.81 -25.36
C ASP A 433 -20.91 -17.59 -24.46
N LYS A 434 -20.28 -16.90 -23.51
CA LYS A 434 -19.45 -17.53 -22.48
C LYS A 434 -20.26 -18.49 -21.62
N ILE A 435 -21.43 -18.04 -21.14
CA ILE A 435 -22.34 -18.89 -20.37
C ILE A 435 -22.72 -20.13 -21.18
N ALA A 436 -23.15 -19.95 -22.42
CA ALA A 436 -23.53 -21.07 -23.31
C ALA A 436 -22.37 -22.04 -23.55
N ALA A 437 -21.13 -21.55 -23.68
CA ALA A 437 -19.95 -22.39 -23.80
C ALA A 437 -19.71 -23.25 -22.56
N LEU A 438 -19.80 -22.64 -21.36
CA LEU A 438 -19.59 -23.35 -20.08
C LEU A 438 -20.62 -24.45 -19.84
N TYR A 439 -21.89 -24.23 -20.23
CA TYR A 439 -22.95 -25.24 -20.10
C TYR A 439 -22.77 -26.45 -21.02
N LYS A 440 -21.86 -26.43 -22.00
CA LYS A 440 -21.54 -27.60 -22.84
C LYS A 440 -20.71 -28.65 -22.10
N VAL A 441 -20.00 -28.26 -21.05
CA VAL A 441 -19.09 -29.16 -20.31
C VAL A 441 -19.91 -30.04 -19.36
N ASP A 442 -19.93 -31.35 -19.64
CA ASP A 442 -20.71 -32.29 -18.83
C ASP A 442 -20.21 -32.35 -17.38
N GLY A 443 -21.16 -32.39 -16.44
CA GLY A 443 -20.89 -32.41 -15.00
C GLY A 443 -20.46 -31.07 -14.38
N LEU A 444 -20.15 -30.03 -15.17
CA LEU A 444 -19.65 -28.75 -14.65
C LEU A 444 -20.71 -28.00 -13.83
N TYR A 445 -21.90 -27.79 -14.40
CA TYR A 445 -23.02 -27.16 -13.70
C TYR A 445 -23.47 -27.98 -12.47
N ALA A 446 -23.57 -29.30 -12.62
CA ALA A 446 -23.99 -30.20 -11.55
C ALA A 446 -23.02 -30.15 -10.35
N LEU A 447 -21.71 -30.07 -10.61
CA LEU A 447 -20.70 -29.88 -9.59
C LEU A 447 -20.90 -28.55 -8.85
N VAL A 448 -21.02 -27.44 -9.58
CA VAL A 448 -21.20 -26.11 -8.97
C VAL A 448 -22.47 -26.10 -8.11
N LYS A 449 -23.59 -26.60 -8.63
CA LYS A 449 -24.86 -26.65 -7.88
C LYS A 449 -24.81 -27.51 -6.63
N LYS A 450 -24.00 -28.58 -6.62
CA LYS A 450 -23.80 -29.44 -5.44
C LYS A 450 -23.15 -28.69 -4.27
N TYR A 451 -22.25 -27.73 -4.54
CA TYR A 451 -21.57 -26.97 -3.49
C TYR A 451 -22.19 -25.59 -3.25
N PHE A 452 -22.82 -25.00 -4.26
CA PHE A 452 -23.38 -23.64 -4.25
C PHE A 452 -24.85 -23.63 -4.71
N HIS A 453 -25.73 -24.20 -3.88
CA HIS A 453 -27.16 -24.36 -4.21
C HIS A 453 -27.88 -23.03 -4.52
N TYR A 454 -27.56 -21.98 -3.75
CA TYR A 454 -28.22 -20.67 -3.81
C TYR A 454 -27.62 -19.69 -4.82
N ALA A 455 -26.53 -20.07 -5.50
CA ALA A 455 -25.92 -19.20 -6.49
C ALA A 455 -26.87 -18.94 -7.67
N ASN A 456 -26.99 -17.67 -8.09
CA ASN A 456 -27.75 -17.26 -9.26
C ASN A 456 -27.05 -17.70 -10.57
N GLU A 457 -27.68 -17.50 -11.72
CA GLU A 457 -27.12 -17.96 -13.00
C GLU A 457 -25.72 -17.41 -13.30
N LYS A 458 -25.51 -16.11 -13.09
CA LYS A 458 -24.22 -15.44 -13.33
C LYS A 458 -23.13 -15.92 -12.38
N GLU A 459 -23.48 -16.12 -11.11
CA GLU A 459 -22.59 -16.70 -10.09
C GLU A 459 -22.23 -18.14 -10.40
N ASN A 460 -23.20 -18.97 -10.80
CA ASN A 460 -22.93 -20.35 -11.23
C ASN A 460 -21.96 -20.36 -12.41
N ALA A 461 -22.18 -19.50 -13.41
CA ALA A 461 -21.31 -19.42 -14.57
C ALA A 461 -19.88 -19.01 -14.21
N LEU A 462 -19.70 -18.02 -13.33
CA LEU A 462 -18.38 -17.64 -12.84
C LEU A 462 -17.68 -18.81 -12.11
N LEU A 463 -18.41 -19.53 -11.26
CA LEU A 463 -17.89 -20.71 -10.56
C LEU A 463 -17.56 -21.86 -11.52
N MET A 464 -18.33 -22.03 -12.60
CA MET A 464 -18.04 -23.01 -13.65
C MET A 464 -16.70 -22.69 -14.35
N GLU A 465 -16.48 -21.43 -14.73
CA GLU A 465 -15.19 -20.98 -15.28
C GLU A 465 -14.06 -21.20 -14.26
N PHE A 466 -14.29 -20.84 -13.00
CA PHE A 466 -13.32 -21.04 -11.92
C PHE A 466 -12.93 -22.50 -11.71
N VAL A 467 -13.88 -23.44 -11.85
CA VAL A 467 -13.58 -24.88 -11.81
C VAL A 467 -12.64 -25.29 -12.93
N LEU A 468 -12.85 -24.84 -14.18
CA LEU A 468 -11.97 -25.17 -15.29
C LEU A 468 -10.54 -24.68 -15.03
N HIS A 469 -10.41 -23.42 -14.60
CA HIS A 469 -9.11 -22.85 -14.23
C HIS A 469 -8.46 -23.61 -13.04
N GLY A 470 -9.24 -23.97 -12.01
CA GLY A 470 -8.76 -24.73 -10.86
C GLY A 470 -8.28 -26.14 -11.23
N LEU A 471 -9.04 -26.87 -12.05
CA LEU A 471 -8.66 -28.19 -12.55
C LEU A 471 -7.39 -28.14 -13.39
N ALA A 472 -7.24 -27.10 -14.22
CA ALA A 472 -6.01 -26.86 -14.97
C ALA A 472 -4.81 -26.58 -14.04
N GLY A 473 -5.00 -25.76 -13.00
CA GLY A 473 -3.96 -25.48 -11.99
C GLY A 473 -3.50 -26.71 -11.18
N TYR A 474 -4.34 -27.75 -11.13
CA TYR A 474 -4.01 -29.06 -10.55
C TYR A 474 -3.58 -30.12 -11.58
N SER A 475 -3.38 -29.70 -12.84
CA SER A 475 -3.01 -30.57 -13.95
C SER A 475 -3.95 -31.78 -14.08
N LEU A 476 -5.26 -31.54 -13.96
CA LEU A 476 -6.30 -32.53 -14.26
C LEU A 476 -6.86 -32.35 -15.68
N ILE A 477 -6.75 -31.14 -16.22
CA ILE A 477 -7.04 -30.80 -17.62
C ILE A 477 -5.92 -29.88 -18.13
N SER A 478 -5.78 -29.78 -19.45
CA SER A 478 -4.84 -28.84 -20.08
C SER A 478 -5.47 -27.46 -20.21
N LYS A 479 -4.65 -26.42 -20.09
CA LYS A 479 -5.01 -25.03 -20.39
C LYS A 479 -3.91 -24.41 -21.25
N LYS A 480 -4.26 -23.92 -22.43
CA LYS A 480 -3.35 -23.18 -23.32
C LYS A 480 -3.88 -21.77 -23.55
N MET A 481 -3.00 -20.79 -23.44
CA MET A 481 -3.28 -19.41 -23.80
C MET A 481 -2.74 -19.15 -25.21
N LEU A 482 -3.60 -18.66 -26.10
CA LEU A 482 -3.28 -18.34 -27.50
C LEU A 482 -3.92 -16.99 -27.83
N ASP A 483 -3.16 -15.93 -28.08
CA ASP A 483 -3.60 -14.60 -28.56
C ASP A 483 -5.07 -14.24 -28.30
N GLY A 484 -5.42 -14.02 -27.03
CA GLY A 484 -6.76 -13.61 -26.61
C GLY A 484 -7.79 -14.75 -26.47
N LYS A 485 -7.37 -16.02 -26.57
CA LYS A 485 -8.16 -17.24 -26.36
C LYS A 485 -7.57 -18.10 -25.24
N ILE A 486 -8.44 -18.60 -24.38
CA ILE A 486 -8.15 -19.62 -23.36
C ILE A 486 -8.74 -20.94 -23.85
N GLU A 487 -7.90 -21.89 -24.19
CA GLU A 487 -8.31 -23.24 -24.61
C GLU A 487 -8.14 -24.23 -23.45
N PHE A 488 -9.22 -24.91 -23.08
CA PHE A 488 -9.17 -26.07 -22.19
C PHE A 488 -9.40 -27.35 -22.97
N LYS A 489 -8.57 -28.37 -22.74
CA LYS A 489 -8.63 -29.68 -23.42
C LYS A 489 -8.06 -30.81 -22.57
N ASP A 490 -8.06 -32.02 -23.11
CA ASP A 490 -7.41 -33.17 -22.49
C ASP A 490 -5.91 -32.90 -22.22
N LEU A 491 -5.47 -33.30 -21.03
CA LEU A 491 -4.09 -33.23 -20.60
C LEU A 491 -3.19 -34.20 -21.39
N MET A 492 -3.58 -35.48 -21.55
CA MET A 492 -2.71 -36.49 -22.16
C MET A 492 -2.48 -36.23 -23.65
N GLY A 493 -3.54 -35.92 -24.40
CA GLY A 493 -3.46 -35.52 -25.80
C GLY A 493 -2.65 -34.24 -26.00
N SER A 494 -2.69 -33.30 -25.05
CA SER A 494 -1.88 -32.08 -25.14
C SER A 494 -0.38 -32.35 -24.98
N MET A 495 0.03 -33.23 -24.05
CA MET A 495 1.44 -33.58 -23.86
C MET A 495 2.00 -34.38 -25.05
N MET A 496 1.22 -35.29 -25.62
CA MET A 496 1.62 -36.06 -26.81
C MET A 496 1.87 -35.17 -28.03
N ASN A 497 1.02 -34.16 -28.26
CA ASN A 497 1.17 -33.22 -29.37
C ASN A 497 2.36 -32.25 -29.19
N LEU A 498 2.66 -31.85 -27.94
CA LEU A 498 3.85 -31.06 -27.62
C LEU A 498 5.15 -31.83 -27.92
N ASN A 499 5.17 -33.13 -27.61
CA ASN A 499 6.32 -33.98 -27.94
C ASN A 499 6.41 -34.24 -29.46
N ALA A 500 5.28 -34.38 -30.17
CA ALA A 500 5.28 -34.58 -31.62
C ALA A 500 5.80 -33.36 -32.39
N MET A 501 5.47 -32.12 -31.97
CA MET A 501 6.01 -30.91 -32.58
C MET A 501 7.53 -30.75 -32.39
N ASN A 502 8.10 -31.27 -31.30
CA ASN A 502 9.55 -31.26 -31.10
C ASN A 502 10.30 -32.34 -31.92
N PHE A 503 9.60 -33.24 -32.60
CA PHE A 503 10.21 -34.23 -33.50
C PHE A 503 10.14 -33.83 -34.98
N ASP A 504 9.29 -32.88 -35.36
CA ASP A 504 9.14 -32.42 -36.76
C ASP A 504 10.07 -31.25 -37.13
N ASP A 505 10.71 -30.59 -36.16
CA ASP A 505 11.65 -29.47 -36.41
C ASP A 505 13.12 -29.90 -36.58
N ASP A 506 13.46 -31.19 -36.42
CA ASP A 506 14.84 -31.71 -36.49
C ASP A 506 15.19 -32.39 -37.84
N ASP A 507 14.27 -32.50 -38.81
CA ASP A 507 14.47 -33.31 -40.03
C ASP A 507 14.52 -32.54 -41.38
N GLU A 508 14.67 -31.21 -41.39
CA GLU A 508 14.94 -30.45 -42.64
C GLU A 508 16.08 -29.42 -42.50
N LEU A 509 17.31 -29.89 -42.30
CA LEU A 509 18.51 -29.17 -42.73
C LEU A 509 19.02 -29.80 -44.03
N ASN A 510 18.52 -29.30 -45.16
CA ASN A 510 19.04 -29.63 -46.49
C ASN A 510 20.51 -29.18 -46.61
N GLU A 511 21.38 -30.14 -46.90
CA GLU A 511 22.85 -30.03 -46.92
C GLU A 511 23.41 -29.46 -48.25
N ASP A 512 22.68 -28.57 -48.94
CA ASP A 512 22.99 -28.18 -50.33
C ASP A 512 23.17 -26.67 -50.59
N ASP A 513 23.43 -25.84 -49.58
CA ASP A 513 23.72 -24.39 -49.77
C ASP A 513 25.13 -23.97 -49.29
N PHE A 514 26.14 -24.73 -49.71
CA PHE A 514 27.52 -24.23 -49.82
C PHE A 514 28.09 -24.52 -51.21
N ASN A 515 27.82 -23.62 -52.16
CA ASN A 515 28.75 -23.24 -53.23
C ASN A 515 28.41 -21.87 -53.84
#